data_AF-C6J3M9-F1
#
_entry.id   AF-C6J3M9-F1
#
_cell.length_a   1.000
_cell.length_b   1.000
_cell.length_c   1.000
_cell.angle_alpha   90.00
_cell.angle_beta   90.00
_cell.angle_gamma   90.00
#
_symmetry.space_group_name_H-M   'P 1'
#
loop_
_entity.id
_entity.type
_entity.pdbx_description
1 polymer ?
#
loop_
_entity_poly.entity_id
_entity_poly.type
_entity_poly.pdbx_seq_one_letter_code
_entity_poly.pdbx_strand_id
1 'polypeptide(L)'
;MGVVMNTKQTQLGEGRSDRFSSAGFILAAIGSSVGLGNMWKFPYITGQNGGAAFFLIFIICLILIGLPLLLAELAIGRSGRGSASTSFVKAGGPKVFGRLGLLQVIAPFLILSFYVIVAGWTLHYAVQSFSGSLYVDSDYSGKFGSFIQGFMPLVWQVAAVLITAIVVGKGISGGIEKFNKVLIPGLVVLLIILMIRALTLPGAGEGVSFFLQPDFSKLSPEAALVALGHAFFSLSLGMGILLTYGAYVDKRQSLGTATLAIGAGDLIYAFIAGLIIFPTTASFGLESNAGPSLVFIALPAAFSAMPFGAFFGGLFFVLLAIAALTSSVSLLEVPVTYVMDRWGWGRGKSVTIISVLVLLIGLPSVLSFGIVPALSDMGGKNFFDWLDFITSNILLPIGGLITTLFVGYFWKKAAEAAGLKSGWFRLWLFMVLFRLGMPTAQRI
;
A
#
# COMPACT_ATOMS: atom_id res chain seq x y z
N MET A 1 -32.91 -22.38 39.40
CA MET A 1 -33.14 -22.35 37.93
C MET A 1 -32.04 -21.51 37.30
N GLY A 2 -30.93 -22.15 36.88
CA GLY A 2 -29.82 -21.48 36.20
C GLY A 2 -30.03 -21.55 34.69
N VAL A 3 -30.22 -20.39 34.06
CA VAL A 3 -30.34 -20.29 32.60
C VAL A 3 -28.93 -20.37 32.00
N VAL A 4 -28.62 -21.53 31.42
CA VAL A 4 -27.44 -21.75 30.60
C VAL A 4 -27.61 -20.97 29.29
N MET A 5 -26.95 -19.82 29.16
CA MET A 5 -26.83 -19.14 27.87
C MET A 5 -25.91 -19.93 26.95
N ASN A 6 -26.54 -20.71 26.06
CA ASN A 6 -25.88 -21.41 24.96
C ASN A 6 -25.39 -20.40 23.92
N THR A 7 -24.15 -19.95 24.06
CA THR A 7 -23.46 -19.15 23.04
C THR A 7 -23.07 -20.09 21.90
N LYS A 8 -23.92 -20.19 20.87
CA LYS A 8 -23.53 -20.74 19.57
C LYS A 8 -22.40 -19.84 19.03
N GLN A 9 -21.16 -20.29 19.20
CA GLN A 9 -20.05 -19.83 18.39
C GLN A 9 -20.36 -20.21 16.94
N THR A 10 -20.79 -19.24 16.15
CA THR A 10 -20.91 -19.39 14.70
C THR A 10 -19.51 -19.67 14.17
N GLN A 11 -19.22 -20.94 13.89
CA GLN A 11 -18.01 -21.33 13.21
C GLN A 11 -18.01 -20.67 11.82
N LEU A 12 -17.18 -19.65 11.64
CA LEU A 12 -16.93 -18.97 10.36
C LEU A 12 -16.17 -19.87 9.34
N GLY A 13 -16.16 -21.19 9.56
CA GLY A 13 -15.24 -22.14 8.91
C GLY A 13 -15.75 -22.88 7.68
N GLU A 14 -17.06 -23.07 7.51
CA GLU A 14 -17.60 -23.95 6.45
C GLU A 14 -18.41 -23.23 5.35
N GLY A 15 -18.59 -21.90 5.43
CA GLY A 15 -19.54 -21.16 4.58
C GLY A 15 -19.02 -19.97 3.75
N ARG A 16 -17.70 -19.77 3.60
CA ARG A 16 -17.20 -18.74 2.66
C ARG A 16 -17.20 -19.28 1.23
N SER A 17 -18.34 -19.12 0.53
CA SER A 17 -18.45 -19.27 -0.93
C SER A 17 -17.63 -18.21 -1.67
N ASP A 18 -17.37 -17.07 -1.05
CA ASP A 18 -16.62 -15.95 -1.62
C ASP A 18 -15.12 -16.07 -1.33
N ARG A 19 -14.33 -16.37 -2.36
CA ARG A 19 -12.86 -16.54 -2.34
C ARG A 19 -12.24 -15.99 -3.61
N PHE A 20 -10.94 -15.75 -3.57
CA PHE A 20 -10.18 -15.40 -4.76
C PHE A 20 -9.96 -16.61 -5.66
N SER A 21 -9.98 -16.41 -6.98
CA SER A 21 -9.24 -17.29 -7.89
C SER A 21 -7.72 -17.11 -7.71
N SER A 22 -6.91 -18.07 -8.15
CA SER A 22 -5.46 -17.97 -7.94
C SER A 22 -4.81 -16.75 -8.59
N ALA A 23 -5.22 -16.42 -9.83
CA ALA A 23 -4.78 -15.21 -10.51
C ALA A 23 -5.41 -13.95 -9.87
N GLY A 24 -6.68 -14.02 -9.46
CA GLY A 24 -7.36 -12.93 -8.79
C GLY A 24 -6.70 -12.50 -7.50
N PHE A 25 -6.25 -13.46 -6.70
CA PHE A 25 -5.49 -13.21 -5.48
C PHE A 25 -4.16 -12.51 -5.76
N ILE A 26 -3.38 -13.02 -6.71
CA ILE A 26 -2.07 -12.43 -7.04
C ILE A 26 -2.24 -11.00 -7.55
N LEU A 27 -3.20 -10.76 -8.45
CA LEU A 27 -3.47 -9.41 -8.97
C LEU A 27 -3.99 -8.47 -7.87
N ALA A 28 -4.87 -8.94 -6.98
CA ALA A 28 -5.33 -8.13 -5.86
C ALA A 28 -4.20 -7.79 -4.89
N ALA A 29 -3.33 -8.75 -4.58
CA ALA A 29 -2.17 -8.52 -3.72
C ALA A 29 -1.14 -7.58 -4.37
N ILE A 30 -0.87 -7.72 -5.67
CA ILE A 30 -0.06 -6.75 -6.43
C ILE A 30 -0.72 -5.37 -6.41
N GLY A 31 -2.03 -5.27 -6.62
CA GLY A 31 -2.76 -4.01 -6.55
C GLY A 31 -2.78 -3.36 -5.16
N SER A 32 -2.55 -4.15 -4.12
CA SER A 32 -2.37 -3.63 -2.76
C SER A 32 -0.97 -3.06 -2.55
N SER A 33 0.08 -3.72 -3.07
CA SER A 33 1.47 -3.27 -2.94
C SER A 33 1.79 -2.10 -3.87
N VAL A 34 1.24 -2.12 -5.08
CA VAL A 34 1.40 -1.09 -6.10
C VAL A 34 0.44 0.06 -5.83
N GLY A 35 0.89 1.01 -5.03
CA GLY A 35 0.11 2.18 -4.63
C GLY A 35 0.77 3.52 -4.94
N LEU A 36 0.10 4.60 -4.51
CA LEU A 36 0.56 5.99 -4.60
C LEU A 36 2.00 6.21 -4.09
N GLY A 37 2.36 5.55 -2.98
CA GLY A 37 3.70 5.70 -2.40
C GLY A 37 4.80 5.24 -3.35
N ASN A 38 4.56 4.27 -4.22
CA ASN A 38 5.60 3.84 -5.15
C ASN A 38 5.79 4.81 -6.34
N MET A 39 4.86 5.74 -6.58
CA MET A 39 4.98 6.72 -7.67
C MET A 39 5.57 8.07 -7.23
N TRP A 40 5.42 8.47 -5.96
CA TRP A 40 6.07 9.69 -5.45
C TRP A 40 7.08 9.44 -4.32
N LYS A 41 6.78 8.55 -3.37
CA LYS A 41 7.62 8.34 -2.18
C LYS A 41 8.89 7.59 -2.59
N PHE A 42 8.77 6.57 -3.44
CA PHE A 42 9.92 5.84 -3.97
C PHE A 42 10.91 6.72 -4.75
N PRO A 43 10.49 7.51 -5.76
CA PRO A 43 11.41 8.42 -6.44
C PRO A 43 11.99 9.49 -5.51
N TYR A 44 11.18 10.04 -4.59
CA TYR A 44 11.63 11.02 -3.60
C TYR A 44 12.78 10.48 -2.72
N ILE A 45 12.57 9.33 -2.07
CA ILE A 45 13.61 8.76 -1.19
C ILE A 45 14.80 8.25 -2.01
N THR A 46 14.57 7.74 -3.22
CA THR A 46 15.66 7.30 -4.11
C THR A 46 16.51 8.49 -4.56
N GLY A 47 15.88 9.62 -4.90
CA GLY A 47 16.56 10.87 -5.23
C GLY A 47 17.43 11.39 -4.09
N GLN A 48 16.92 11.36 -2.86
CA GLN A 48 17.64 11.83 -1.68
C GLN A 48 18.79 10.92 -1.22
N ASN A 49 18.74 9.62 -1.54
CA ASN A 49 19.65 8.62 -0.97
C ASN A 49 20.63 8.02 -1.99
N GLY A 50 20.92 8.73 -3.08
CA GLY A 50 21.96 8.32 -4.03
C GLY A 50 21.49 7.40 -5.16
N GLY A 51 20.22 7.46 -5.54
CA GLY A 51 19.72 6.88 -6.79
C GLY A 51 19.82 5.35 -6.83
N ALA A 52 20.54 4.85 -7.84
CA ALA A 52 20.73 3.43 -8.10
C ALA A 52 21.27 2.62 -6.90
N ALA A 53 22.18 3.18 -6.10
CA ALA A 53 22.73 2.48 -4.93
C ALA A 53 21.64 2.22 -3.87
N PHE A 54 20.79 3.22 -3.61
CA PHE A 54 19.63 3.06 -2.73
C PHE A 54 18.65 2.02 -3.28
N PHE A 55 18.37 2.06 -4.58
CA PHE A 55 17.45 1.10 -5.20
C PHE A 55 17.95 -0.35 -5.06
N LEU A 56 19.26 -0.59 -5.18
CA LEU A 56 19.84 -1.90 -4.94
C LEU A 56 19.65 -2.37 -3.49
N ILE A 57 19.88 -1.49 -2.51
CA ILE A 57 19.63 -1.80 -1.10
C ILE A 57 18.14 -2.08 -0.85
N PHE A 58 17.25 -1.30 -1.46
CA PHE A 58 15.81 -1.56 -1.41
C PHE A 58 15.47 -2.96 -1.94
N ILE A 59 16.03 -3.39 -3.06
CA ILE A 59 15.84 -4.74 -3.61
C ILE A 59 16.32 -5.80 -2.60
N ILE A 60 17.49 -5.60 -1.99
CA ILE A 60 18.04 -6.51 -0.99
C ILE A 60 17.12 -6.59 0.24
N CYS A 61 16.66 -5.46 0.77
CA CYS A 61 15.70 -5.41 1.87
C CYS A 61 14.37 -6.09 1.51
N LEU A 62 13.87 -5.86 0.29
CA LEU A 62 12.64 -6.50 -0.20
C LEU A 62 12.79 -8.02 -0.25
N ILE A 63 13.88 -8.54 -0.80
CA ILE A 63 14.12 -9.98 -0.93
C ILE A 63 14.36 -10.63 0.44
N LEU A 64 15.24 -10.06 1.25
CA LEU A 64 15.67 -10.67 2.52
C LEU A 64 14.67 -10.47 3.66
N ILE A 65 13.84 -9.43 3.59
CA ILE A 65 12.99 -9.01 4.72
C ILE A 65 11.53 -8.90 4.27
N GLY A 66 11.26 -8.23 3.16
CA GLY A 66 9.92 -8.07 2.62
C GLY A 66 9.23 -9.41 2.32
N LEU A 67 9.80 -10.22 1.42
CA LEU A 67 9.19 -11.48 0.96
C LEU A 67 8.98 -12.51 2.08
N PRO A 68 9.93 -12.72 3.02
CA PRO A 68 9.71 -13.64 4.12
C PRO A 68 8.55 -13.21 5.02
N LEU A 69 8.40 -11.91 5.28
CA LEU A 69 7.30 -11.39 6.10
C LEU A 69 5.97 -11.43 5.35
N LEU A 70 5.99 -11.16 4.05
CA LEU A 70 4.82 -11.32 3.19
C LEU A 70 4.30 -12.75 3.25
N LEU A 71 5.19 -13.74 3.08
CA LEU A 71 4.81 -15.15 3.21
C LEU A 71 4.25 -15.48 4.60
N ALA A 72 4.82 -14.90 5.66
CA ALA A 72 4.32 -15.05 7.01
C ALA A 72 2.87 -14.56 7.16
N GLU A 73 2.56 -13.33 6.72
CA GLU A 73 1.20 -12.79 6.80
C GLU A 73 0.21 -13.63 5.98
N LEU A 74 0.59 -14.02 4.76
CA LEU A 74 -0.26 -14.90 3.94
C LEU A 74 -0.53 -16.25 4.62
N ALA A 75 0.51 -16.87 5.19
CA ALA A 75 0.39 -18.16 5.85
C ALA A 75 -0.49 -18.08 7.10
N ILE A 76 -0.34 -17.04 7.92
CA ILE A 76 -1.16 -16.81 9.11
C ILE A 76 -2.62 -16.58 8.71
N GLY A 77 -2.86 -15.70 7.74
CA GLY A 77 -4.20 -15.42 7.23
C GLY A 77 -4.90 -16.67 6.72
N ARG A 78 -4.20 -17.45 5.87
CA ARG A 78 -4.72 -18.69 5.29
C ARG A 78 -4.99 -19.77 6.34
N SER A 79 -4.18 -19.83 7.39
CA SER A 79 -4.33 -20.82 8.46
C SER A 79 -5.45 -20.43 9.43
N GLY A 80 -5.55 -19.15 9.78
CA GLY A 80 -6.53 -18.65 10.72
C GLY A 80 -7.93 -18.45 10.13
N ARG A 81 -8.04 -18.15 8.82
CA ARG A 81 -9.33 -17.89 8.12
C ARG A 81 -10.21 -16.87 8.86
N GLY A 82 -9.59 -15.91 9.55
CA GLY A 82 -10.26 -14.87 10.32
C GLY A 82 -9.96 -13.48 9.77
N SER A 83 -10.24 -12.46 10.57
CA SER A 83 -9.73 -11.11 10.35
C SER A 83 -8.23 -11.01 10.68
N ALA A 84 -7.59 -9.89 10.35
CA ALA A 84 -6.18 -9.65 10.72
C ALA A 84 -5.93 -9.81 12.23
N SER A 85 -6.91 -9.46 13.07
CA SER A 85 -6.84 -9.67 14.53
C SER A 85 -7.03 -11.14 14.92
N THR A 86 -8.09 -11.80 14.47
CA THR A 86 -8.40 -13.15 14.99
C THR A 86 -7.57 -14.27 14.35
N SER A 87 -6.98 -14.03 13.18
CA SER A 87 -6.21 -15.04 12.44
C SER A 87 -5.02 -15.58 13.24
N PHE A 88 -4.33 -14.74 14.02
CA PHE A 88 -3.24 -15.19 14.88
C PHE A 88 -3.68 -16.26 15.88
N VAL A 89 -4.83 -16.05 16.53
CA VAL A 89 -5.37 -16.98 17.54
C VAL A 89 -5.89 -18.24 16.87
N LYS A 90 -6.67 -18.08 15.78
CA LYS A 90 -7.23 -19.22 15.03
C LYS A 90 -6.15 -20.09 14.37
N ALA A 91 -4.99 -19.52 14.03
CA ALA A 91 -3.84 -20.26 13.52
C ALA A 91 -3.12 -21.11 14.60
N GLY A 92 -3.55 -21.05 15.87
CA GLY A 92 -2.97 -21.78 16.99
C GLY A 92 -2.13 -20.90 17.94
N GLY A 93 -2.26 -19.58 17.84
CA GLY A 93 -1.54 -18.62 18.65
C GLY A 93 -2.15 -18.36 20.03
N PRO A 94 -1.35 -17.85 21.00
CA PRO A 94 -1.86 -17.37 22.27
C PRO A 94 -2.88 -16.22 22.11
N LYS A 95 -3.86 -16.13 23.02
CA LYS A 95 -4.94 -15.12 22.96
C LYS A 95 -4.45 -13.66 22.91
N VAL A 96 -3.26 -13.37 23.45
CA VAL A 96 -2.65 -12.03 23.42
C VAL A 96 -2.43 -11.53 21.99
N PHE A 97 -2.09 -12.41 21.05
CA PHE A 97 -1.88 -12.03 19.65
C PHE A 97 -3.16 -11.58 18.96
N GLY A 98 -4.34 -11.98 19.45
CA GLY A 98 -5.59 -11.42 18.98
C GLY A 98 -5.72 -9.93 19.29
N ARG A 99 -5.30 -9.51 20.49
CA ARG A 99 -5.30 -8.10 20.90
C ARG A 99 -4.23 -7.31 20.15
N LEU A 100 -3.02 -7.86 20.03
CA LEU A 100 -1.93 -7.23 19.29
C LEU A 100 -2.27 -7.09 17.79
N GLY A 101 -2.90 -8.10 17.19
CA GLY A 101 -3.37 -8.06 15.81
C GLY A 101 -4.46 -7.02 15.54
N LEU A 102 -5.10 -6.45 16.58
CA LEU A 102 -6.01 -5.31 16.41
C LEU A 102 -5.28 -4.06 15.90
N LEU A 103 -4.00 -3.90 16.23
CA LEU A 103 -3.19 -2.80 15.68
C LEU A 103 -3.08 -2.90 14.15
N GLN A 104 -3.06 -4.12 13.61
CA GLN A 104 -3.07 -4.38 12.16
C GLN A 104 -4.47 -4.23 11.53
N VAL A 105 -5.48 -3.85 12.31
CA VAL A 105 -6.81 -3.43 11.82
C VAL A 105 -6.95 -1.91 11.94
N ILE A 106 -6.46 -1.34 13.04
CA ILE A 106 -6.48 0.11 13.29
C ILE A 106 -5.57 0.84 12.30
N ALA A 107 -4.37 0.33 12.04
CA ALA A 107 -3.42 0.95 11.13
C ALA A 107 -3.99 1.19 9.71
N PRO A 108 -4.49 0.18 8.98
CA PRO A 108 -5.06 0.42 7.64
C PRO A 108 -6.33 1.29 7.66
N PHE A 109 -7.11 1.27 8.75
CA PHE A 109 -8.27 2.15 8.91
C PHE A 109 -7.87 3.62 9.00
N LEU A 110 -6.85 3.94 9.81
CA LEU A 110 -6.30 5.29 9.92
C LEU A 110 -5.55 5.71 8.64
N ILE A 111 -4.82 4.80 8.00
CA ILE A 111 -4.17 5.09 6.71
C ILE A 111 -5.23 5.45 5.68
N LEU A 112 -6.29 4.66 5.57
CA LEU A 112 -7.35 4.91 4.61
C LEU A 112 -8.01 6.28 4.78
N SER A 113 -8.16 6.79 6.01
CA SER A 113 -8.84 8.06 6.27
C SER A 113 -8.14 9.26 5.62
N PHE A 114 -6.81 9.23 5.50
CA PHE A 114 -6.05 10.26 4.79
C PHE A 114 -5.64 9.85 3.37
N TYR A 115 -5.45 8.57 3.10
CA TYR A 115 -5.05 8.07 1.78
C TYR A 115 -6.10 8.38 0.70
N VAL A 116 -7.39 8.28 1.03
CA VAL A 116 -8.50 8.60 0.11
C VAL A 116 -8.59 10.07 -0.26
N ILE A 117 -7.99 10.97 0.54
CA ILE A 117 -7.87 12.40 0.20
C ILE A 117 -6.95 12.53 -1.03
N VAL A 118 -5.77 11.92 -0.97
CA VAL A 118 -4.81 11.96 -2.08
C VAL A 118 -5.31 11.18 -3.28
N ALA A 119 -6.00 10.05 -3.07
CA ALA A 119 -6.72 9.37 -4.16
C ALA A 119 -7.71 10.32 -4.85
N GLY A 120 -8.47 11.10 -4.09
CA GLY A 120 -9.33 12.15 -4.62
C GLY A 120 -8.58 13.20 -5.45
N TRP A 121 -7.41 13.65 -4.99
CA TRP A 121 -6.58 14.60 -5.74
C TRP A 121 -6.18 14.05 -7.11
N THR A 122 -5.81 12.77 -7.19
CA THR A 122 -5.43 12.15 -8.47
C THR A 122 -6.61 12.09 -9.44
N LEU A 123 -7.83 11.81 -8.95
CA LEU A 123 -9.04 11.84 -9.77
C LEU A 123 -9.34 13.25 -10.29
N HIS A 124 -9.21 14.25 -9.42
CA HIS A 124 -9.38 15.66 -9.81
C HIS A 124 -8.38 16.05 -10.91
N TYR A 125 -7.10 15.76 -10.71
CA TYR A 125 -6.03 16.13 -11.63
C TYR A 125 -6.11 15.35 -12.95
N ALA A 126 -6.62 14.11 -12.95
CA ALA A 126 -6.90 13.39 -14.19
C ALA A 126 -7.94 14.14 -15.04
N VAL A 127 -9.04 14.58 -14.43
CA VAL A 127 -10.07 15.38 -15.12
C VAL A 127 -9.48 16.68 -15.64
N GLN A 128 -8.80 17.45 -14.77
CA GLN A 128 -8.20 18.74 -15.13
C GLN A 128 -7.14 18.63 -16.24
N SER A 129 -6.40 17.53 -16.27
CA SER A 129 -5.38 17.30 -17.30
C SER A 129 -6.01 16.99 -18.66
N PHE A 130 -6.99 16.08 -18.72
CA PHE A 130 -7.66 15.74 -19.98
C PHE A 130 -8.51 16.87 -20.55
N SER A 131 -9.13 17.69 -19.70
CA SER A 131 -9.85 18.90 -20.15
C SER A 131 -8.91 20.00 -20.62
N GLY A 132 -7.60 19.88 -20.36
CA GLY A 132 -6.61 20.92 -20.66
C GLY A 132 -6.62 22.10 -19.69
N SER A 133 -7.60 22.18 -18.79
CA SER A 133 -7.74 23.30 -17.84
C SER A 133 -6.58 23.40 -16.86
N LEU A 134 -5.90 22.28 -16.55
CA LEU A 134 -4.68 22.30 -15.74
C LEU A 134 -3.56 23.15 -16.37
N TYR A 135 -3.53 23.26 -17.70
CA TYR A 135 -2.40 23.82 -18.47
C TYR A 135 -2.67 25.21 -19.06
N VAL A 136 -3.79 25.85 -18.71
CA VAL A 136 -4.17 27.19 -19.21
C VAL A 136 -3.19 28.28 -18.77
N ASP A 137 -2.61 28.13 -17.59
CA ASP A 137 -1.60 29.01 -17.01
C ASP A 137 -0.52 28.17 -16.32
N SER A 138 0.64 28.77 -16.07
CA SER A 138 1.82 28.11 -15.52
C SER A 138 1.92 28.17 -13.99
N ASP A 139 0.92 28.70 -13.27
CA ASP A 139 0.96 28.77 -11.80
C ASP A 139 0.47 27.46 -11.16
N TYR A 140 1.24 26.39 -11.36
CA TYR A 140 0.91 25.07 -10.80
C TYR A 140 0.92 25.05 -9.27
N SER A 141 1.78 25.86 -8.64
CA SER A 141 1.87 25.96 -7.18
C SER A 141 0.62 26.62 -6.60
N GLY A 142 0.21 27.77 -7.14
CA GLY A 142 -1.02 28.45 -6.75
C GLY A 142 -2.28 27.61 -7.04
N LYS A 143 -2.31 26.90 -8.17
CA LYS A 143 -3.39 25.94 -8.49
C LYS A 143 -3.50 24.82 -7.47
N PHE A 144 -2.38 24.18 -7.11
CA PHE A 144 -2.42 23.12 -6.11
C PHE A 144 -2.78 23.67 -4.73
N GLY A 145 -2.18 24.79 -4.32
CA GLY A 145 -2.45 25.45 -3.04
C GLY A 145 -3.93 25.86 -2.89
N SER A 146 -4.49 26.53 -3.90
CA SER A 146 -5.91 26.91 -3.91
C SER A 146 -6.85 25.71 -3.93
N PHE A 147 -6.47 24.63 -4.63
CA PHE A 147 -7.23 23.38 -4.62
C PHE A 147 -7.28 22.75 -3.24
N ILE A 148 -6.13 22.52 -2.58
CA ILE A 148 -6.09 21.83 -1.27
C ILE A 148 -6.70 22.65 -0.13
N GLN A 149 -6.74 23.98 -0.28
CA GLN A 149 -7.41 24.90 0.65
C GLN A 149 -8.90 25.10 0.32
N GLY A 150 -9.38 24.59 -0.81
CA GLY A 150 -10.77 24.71 -1.24
C GLY A 150 -11.66 23.57 -0.74
N PHE A 151 -12.93 23.56 -1.17
CA PHE A 151 -13.89 22.49 -0.85
C PHE A 151 -13.78 21.28 -1.77
N MET A 152 -13.15 21.41 -2.95
CA MET A 152 -13.06 20.34 -3.93
C MET A 152 -12.35 19.06 -3.44
N PRO A 153 -11.28 19.13 -2.62
CA PRO A 153 -10.68 17.95 -1.99
C PRO A 153 -11.70 17.09 -1.23
N LEU A 154 -12.66 17.68 -0.52
CA LEU A 154 -13.71 16.94 0.19
C LEU A 154 -14.63 16.19 -0.79
N VAL A 155 -15.01 16.84 -1.89
CA VAL A 155 -15.88 16.23 -2.93
C VAL A 155 -15.18 15.03 -3.55
N TRP A 156 -13.91 15.18 -3.93
CA TRP A 156 -13.14 14.09 -4.53
C TRP A 156 -12.75 13.00 -3.54
N GLN A 157 -12.57 13.33 -2.25
CA GLN A 157 -12.41 12.36 -1.17
C GLN A 157 -13.66 11.47 -1.04
N VAL A 158 -14.86 12.08 -1.03
CA VAL A 158 -16.12 11.34 -1.02
C VAL A 158 -16.24 10.46 -2.26
N ALA A 159 -15.91 10.97 -3.45
CA ALA A 159 -15.91 10.17 -4.68
C ALA A 159 -14.97 8.95 -4.58
N ALA A 160 -13.75 9.12 -4.09
CA ALA A 160 -12.78 8.04 -3.91
C ALA A 160 -13.28 6.98 -2.89
N VAL A 161 -13.85 7.41 -1.76
CA VAL A 161 -14.45 6.51 -0.77
C VAL A 161 -15.64 5.76 -1.35
N LEU A 162 -16.51 6.43 -2.12
CA LEU A 162 -17.67 5.79 -2.76
C LEU A 162 -17.24 4.70 -3.75
N ILE A 163 -16.27 4.99 -4.63
CA ILE A 163 -15.73 3.99 -5.56
C ILE A 163 -15.18 2.79 -4.78
N THR A 164 -14.39 3.05 -3.75
CA THR A 164 -13.79 2.01 -2.89
C THR A 164 -14.86 1.18 -2.19
N ALA A 165 -15.88 1.83 -1.60
CA ALA A 165 -16.98 1.19 -0.89
C ALA A 165 -17.83 0.33 -1.83
N ILE A 166 -18.10 0.78 -3.06
CA ILE A 166 -18.84 0.01 -4.07
C ILE A 166 -18.09 -1.29 -4.39
N VAL A 167 -16.77 -1.22 -4.59
CA VAL A 167 -15.95 -2.40 -4.90
C VAL A 167 -15.95 -3.37 -3.71
N VAL A 168 -15.66 -2.90 -2.50
CA VAL A 168 -15.61 -3.75 -1.29
C VAL A 168 -16.99 -4.30 -0.91
N GLY A 169 -18.06 -3.54 -1.18
CA GLY A 169 -19.45 -3.94 -0.98
C GLY A 169 -19.86 -5.14 -1.84
N LYS A 170 -19.28 -5.28 -3.04
CA LYS A 170 -19.49 -6.41 -3.95
C LYS A 170 -18.73 -7.69 -3.56
N GLY A 171 -17.96 -7.67 -2.48
CA GLY A 171 -17.24 -8.83 -1.97
C GLY A 171 -15.90 -9.10 -2.66
N ILE A 172 -15.32 -10.25 -2.34
CA ILE A 172 -13.97 -10.64 -2.77
C ILE A 172 -13.94 -10.97 -4.27
N SER A 173 -14.66 -12.01 -4.68
CA SER A 173 -14.70 -12.47 -6.07
C SER A 173 -15.51 -11.53 -6.97
N GLY A 174 -16.62 -10.98 -6.45
CA GLY A 174 -17.54 -10.11 -7.19
C GLY A 174 -17.09 -8.66 -7.32
N GLY A 175 -16.22 -8.20 -6.42
CA GLY A 175 -15.74 -6.83 -6.32
C GLY A 175 -14.24 -6.72 -6.50
N ILE A 176 -13.50 -7.00 -5.42
CA ILE A 176 -12.04 -6.78 -5.33
C ILE A 176 -11.28 -7.48 -6.46
N GLU A 177 -11.59 -8.75 -6.71
CA GLU A 177 -10.93 -9.54 -7.76
C GLU A 177 -11.21 -8.98 -9.15
N LYS A 178 -12.48 -8.71 -9.49
CA LYS A 178 -12.85 -8.18 -10.81
C LYS A 178 -12.26 -6.80 -11.05
N PHE A 179 -12.24 -5.97 -10.01
CA PHE A 179 -11.64 -4.64 -10.06
C PHE A 179 -10.14 -4.73 -10.40
N ASN A 180 -9.38 -5.55 -9.68
CA ASN A 180 -7.94 -5.70 -9.91
C ASN A 180 -7.60 -6.44 -11.22
N LYS A 181 -8.44 -7.39 -11.66
CA LYS A 181 -8.26 -8.10 -12.94
C LYS A 181 -8.29 -7.17 -14.16
N VAL A 182 -8.96 -6.03 -14.07
CA VAL A 182 -9.00 -5.02 -15.13
C VAL A 182 -7.91 -3.97 -14.90
N LEU A 183 -7.84 -3.43 -13.68
CA LEU A 183 -7.03 -2.27 -13.41
C LEU A 183 -5.53 -2.55 -13.36
N ILE A 184 -5.08 -3.71 -12.86
CA ILE A 184 -3.65 -4.00 -12.76
C ILE A 184 -3.01 -4.22 -14.14
N PRO A 185 -3.59 -5.02 -15.06
CA PRO A 185 -3.09 -5.06 -16.43
C PRO A 185 -3.15 -3.70 -17.14
N GLY A 186 -4.23 -2.93 -16.95
CA GLY A 186 -4.35 -1.58 -17.51
C GLY A 186 -3.26 -0.63 -16.99
N LEU A 187 -2.95 -0.69 -15.70
CA LEU A 187 -1.88 0.07 -15.07
C LEU A 187 -0.50 -0.28 -15.66
N VAL A 188 -0.22 -1.57 -15.94
CA VAL A 188 1.01 -1.98 -16.63
C VAL A 188 1.10 -1.38 -18.03
N VAL A 189 0.00 -1.36 -18.79
CA VAL A 189 -0.02 -0.73 -20.11
C VAL A 189 0.28 0.77 -20.01
N LEU A 190 -0.35 1.48 -19.07
CA LEU A 190 -0.11 2.90 -18.85
C LEU A 190 1.34 3.19 -18.45
N LEU A 191 1.92 2.37 -17.56
CA LEU A 191 3.33 2.47 -17.17
C LEU A 191 4.25 2.37 -18.38
N ILE A 192 4.03 1.39 -19.27
CA ILE A 192 4.87 1.21 -20.45
C ILE A 192 4.77 2.43 -21.39
N ILE A 193 3.56 2.93 -21.63
CA ILE A 193 3.34 4.13 -22.48
C ILE A 193 4.10 5.34 -21.92
N LEU A 194 3.94 5.60 -20.61
CA LEU A 194 4.57 6.74 -19.96
C LEU A 194 6.09 6.59 -19.86
N MET A 195 6.59 5.37 -19.64
CA MET A 195 8.03 5.08 -19.63
C MET A 195 8.64 5.33 -20.99
N ILE A 196 8.04 4.81 -22.09
CA ILE A 196 8.52 5.08 -23.44
C ILE A 196 8.54 6.59 -23.69
N ARG A 197 7.48 7.30 -23.28
CA ARG A 197 7.45 8.76 -23.45
C ARG A 197 8.59 9.43 -22.69
N ALA A 198 8.78 9.11 -21.41
CA ALA A 198 9.82 9.69 -20.56
C ALA A 198 11.23 9.45 -21.11
N LEU A 199 11.51 8.25 -21.62
CA LEU A 199 12.81 7.90 -22.20
C LEU A 199 13.11 8.58 -23.54
N THR A 200 12.07 9.05 -24.25
CA THR A 200 12.23 9.80 -25.52
C THR A 200 12.37 11.31 -25.33
N LEU A 201 12.36 11.81 -24.09
CA LEU A 201 12.50 13.23 -23.82
C LEU A 201 13.96 13.69 -24.01
N PRO A 202 14.18 14.96 -24.46
CA PRO A 202 15.52 15.54 -24.50
C PRO A 202 16.15 15.56 -23.09
N GLY A 203 17.40 15.11 -22.93
CA GLY A 203 18.08 15.07 -21.63
C GLY A 203 17.67 13.89 -20.72
N ALA A 204 16.74 13.02 -21.15
CA ALA A 204 16.32 11.84 -20.39
C ALA A 204 17.48 10.93 -19.93
N GLY A 205 18.55 10.87 -20.73
CA GLY A 205 19.73 10.04 -20.46
C GLY A 205 20.38 10.33 -19.10
N GLU A 206 20.39 11.58 -18.65
CA GLU A 206 20.96 11.95 -17.34
C GLU A 206 20.14 11.34 -16.19
N GLY A 207 18.81 11.41 -16.29
CA GLY A 207 17.90 10.80 -15.31
C GLY A 207 17.98 9.27 -15.29
N VAL A 208 18.14 8.65 -16.46
CA VAL A 208 18.39 7.20 -16.56
C VAL A 208 19.72 6.83 -15.90
N SER A 209 20.79 7.59 -16.19
CA SER A 209 22.11 7.35 -15.60
C SER A 209 22.05 7.48 -14.08
N PHE A 210 21.39 8.52 -13.55
CA PHE A 210 21.19 8.69 -12.12
C PHE A 210 20.46 7.50 -11.46
N PHE A 211 19.42 6.98 -12.12
CA PHE A 211 18.61 5.90 -11.57
C PHE A 211 19.25 4.50 -11.70
N LEU A 212 20.11 4.29 -12.69
CA LEU A 212 20.68 2.96 -12.99
C LEU A 212 22.17 2.81 -12.69
N GLN A 213 22.93 3.90 -12.54
CA GLN A 213 24.36 3.85 -12.26
C GLN A 213 24.63 3.99 -10.75
N PRO A 214 25.05 2.92 -10.06
CA PRO A 214 25.22 2.93 -8.61
C PRO A 214 26.42 3.79 -8.19
N ASP A 215 26.16 4.72 -7.27
CA ASP A 215 27.17 5.48 -6.54
C ASP A 215 27.08 5.13 -5.05
N PHE A 216 27.90 4.19 -4.60
CA PHE A 216 27.92 3.73 -3.21
C PHE A 216 28.49 4.78 -2.25
N SER A 217 29.14 5.83 -2.73
CA SER A 217 29.64 6.91 -1.87
C SER A 217 28.51 7.72 -1.23
N LYS A 218 27.32 7.69 -1.84
CA LYS A 218 26.12 8.38 -1.36
C LYS A 218 25.25 7.54 -0.44
N LEU A 219 25.63 6.29 -0.18
CA LEU A 219 24.87 5.37 0.66
C LEU A 219 25.29 5.54 2.14
N SER A 220 24.36 6.01 2.97
CA SER A 220 24.55 6.09 4.41
C SER A 220 23.84 4.93 5.16
N PRO A 221 24.22 4.64 6.42
CA PRO A 221 23.45 3.73 7.27
C PRO A 221 21.98 4.12 7.41
N GLU A 222 21.69 5.42 7.45
CA GLU A 222 20.33 5.96 7.47
C GLU A 222 19.59 5.64 6.17
N ALA A 223 20.26 5.74 5.02
CA ALA A 223 19.68 5.35 3.73
C ALA A 223 19.25 3.88 3.71
N ALA A 224 20.03 2.99 4.34
CA ALA A 224 19.66 1.58 4.47
C ALA A 224 18.42 1.38 5.36
N LEU A 225 18.27 2.15 6.44
CA LEU A 225 17.06 2.13 7.27
C LEU A 225 15.83 2.67 6.53
N VAL A 226 16.01 3.71 5.70
CA VAL A 226 14.95 4.24 4.83
C VAL A 226 14.51 3.21 3.80
N ALA A 227 15.46 2.51 3.16
CA ALA A 227 15.18 1.44 2.20
C ALA A 227 14.40 0.29 2.85
N LEU A 228 14.80 -0.10 4.07
CA LEU A 228 14.10 -1.10 4.86
C LEU A 228 12.66 -0.69 5.17
N GLY A 229 12.46 0.51 5.70
CA GLY A 229 11.11 1.02 6.00
C GLY A 229 10.24 1.12 4.75
N HIS A 230 10.83 1.50 3.62
CA HIS A 230 10.11 1.56 2.35
C HIS A 230 9.73 0.17 1.83
N ALA A 231 10.56 -0.87 1.99
CA ALA A 231 10.19 -2.24 1.62
C ALA A 231 8.95 -2.75 2.38
N PHE A 232 8.76 -2.34 3.65
CA PHE A 232 7.54 -2.64 4.41
C PHE A 232 6.32 -1.94 3.83
N PHE A 233 6.46 -0.65 3.55
CA PHE A 233 5.38 0.15 2.98
C PHE A 233 4.97 -0.36 1.59
N SER A 234 5.95 -0.59 0.71
CA SER A 234 5.77 -1.05 -0.67
C SER A 234 5.00 -2.37 -0.72
N LEU A 235 5.36 -3.35 0.11
CA LEU A 235 4.69 -4.64 0.14
C LEU A 235 3.44 -4.69 1.03
N SER A 236 2.94 -3.55 1.53
CA SER A 236 1.77 -3.49 2.42
C SER A 236 1.92 -4.37 3.69
N LEU A 237 3.12 -4.41 4.26
CA LEU A 237 3.44 -5.25 5.42
C LEU A 237 3.08 -4.56 6.74
N GLY A 238 2.64 -5.34 7.73
CA GLY A 238 2.31 -4.85 9.07
C GLY A 238 0.98 -4.11 9.18
N MET A 239 0.21 -3.99 8.09
CA MET A 239 -1.13 -3.38 8.06
C MET A 239 -2.26 -4.41 7.91
N GLY A 240 -1.98 -5.71 8.02
CA GLY A 240 -2.99 -6.75 8.03
C GLY A 240 -3.76 -6.98 6.72
N ILE A 241 -3.36 -6.31 5.63
CA ILE A 241 -3.91 -6.55 4.29
C ILE A 241 -3.61 -7.99 3.86
N LEU A 242 -2.35 -8.41 3.96
CA LEU A 242 -1.93 -9.74 3.50
C LEU A 242 -2.46 -10.84 4.44
N LEU A 243 -2.62 -10.56 5.73
CA LEU A 243 -3.38 -11.43 6.65
C LEU A 243 -4.83 -11.61 6.18
N THR A 244 -5.50 -10.51 5.81
CA THR A 244 -6.89 -10.51 5.39
C THR A 244 -7.06 -11.21 4.05
N TYR A 245 -6.25 -10.89 3.05
CA TYR A 245 -6.29 -11.53 1.74
C TYR A 245 -5.92 -13.01 1.82
N GLY A 246 -4.89 -13.35 2.61
CA GLY A 246 -4.50 -14.74 2.90
C GLY A 246 -5.66 -15.59 3.41
N ALA A 247 -6.56 -15.03 4.22
CA ALA A 247 -7.75 -15.72 4.73
C ALA A 247 -8.74 -16.16 3.63
N TYR A 248 -8.66 -15.58 2.42
CA TYR A 248 -9.50 -15.92 1.27
C TYR A 248 -8.78 -16.75 0.20
N VAL A 249 -7.49 -17.06 0.36
CA VAL A 249 -6.68 -17.85 -0.60
C VAL A 249 -7.06 -19.33 -0.56
N ASP A 250 -7.12 -20.02 -1.70
CA ASP A 250 -7.39 -21.45 -1.70
C ASP A 250 -6.28 -22.28 -1.01
N LYS A 251 -6.64 -23.39 -0.36
CA LYS A 251 -5.66 -24.25 0.32
C LYS A 251 -4.67 -24.90 -0.65
N ARG A 252 -5.05 -25.13 -1.91
CA ARG A 252 -4.21 -25.76 -2.94
C ARG A 252 -3.21 -24.79 -3.58
N GLN A 253 -3.40 -23.48 -3.41
CA GLN A 253 -2.51 -22.49 -4.01
C GLN A 253 -1.17 -22.44 -3.28
N SER A 254 -0.07 -22.43 -4.04
CA SER A 254 1.28 -22.22 -3.51
C SER A 254 1.42 -20.78 -3.00
N LEU A 255 1.64 -20.60 -1.70
CA LEU A 255 1.92 -19.28 -1.13
C LEU A 255 3.30 -18.79 -1.51
N GLY A 256 4.32 -19.66 -1.56
CA GLY A 256 5.67 -19.26 -1.96
C GLY A 256 5.71 -18.68 -3.38
N THR A 257 5.03 -19.32 -4.34
CA THR A 257 4.92 -18.81 -5.72
C THR A 257 4.17 -17.49 -5.77
N ALA A 258 3.08 -17.36 -5.01
CA ALA A 258 2.33 -16.12 -4.95
C ALA A 258 3.16 -14.97 -4.33
N THR A 259 3.90 -15.24 -3.25
CA THR A 259 4.82 -14.29 -2.61
C THR A 259 5.85 -13.78 -3.61
N LEU A 260 6.48 -14.66 -4.39
CA LEU A 260 7.43 -14.26 -5.42
C LEU A 260 6.79 -13.41 -6.51
N ALA A 261 5.58 -13.78 -6.97
CA ALA A 261 4.86 -13.02 -7.98
C ALA A 261 4.47 -11.61 -7.50
N ILE A 262 4.02 -11.48 -6.25
CA ILE A 262 3.68 -10.19 -5.64
C ILE A 262 4.94 -9.32 -5.53
N GLY A 263 6.03 -9.86 -5.01
CA GLY A 263 7.32 -9.17 -4.91
C GLY A 263 7.88 -8.72 -6.26
N ALA A 264 7.80 -9.58 -7.27
CA ALA A 264 8.23 -9.23 -8.62
C ALA A 264 7.36 -8.12 -9.24
N GLY A 265 6.04 -8.20 -9.06
CA GLY A 265 5.12 -7.16 -9.52
C GLY A 265 5.40 -5.79 -8.88
N ASP A 266 5.65 -5.78 -7.57
CA ASP A 266 6.05 -4.58 -6.82
C ASP A 266 7.37 -3.98 -7.34
N LEU A 267 8.38 -4.82 -7.53
CA LEU A 267 9.69 -4.39 -8.02
C LEU A 267 9.64 -3.87 -9.46
N ILE A 268 8.93 -4.56 -10.35
CA ILE A 268 8.74 -4.12 -11.74
C ILE A 268 8.04 -2.76 -11.77
N TYR A 269 7.02 -2.57 -10.92
CA TYR A 269 6.36 -1.28 -10.81
C TYR A 269 7.31 -0.18 -10.36
N ALA A 270 8.04 -0.39 -9.26
CA ALA A 270 8.98 0.60 -8.72
C ALA A 270 10.08 0.95 -9.73
N PHE A 271 10.59 -0.06 -10.45
CA PHE A 271 11.56 0.13 -11.51
C PHE A 271 11.03 1.01 -12.64
N ILE A 272 9.84 0.69 -13.18
CA ILE A 272 9.25 1.48 -14.27
C ILE A 272 8.87 2.89 -13.78
N ALA A 273 8.35 3.03 -12.56
CA ALA A 273 8.06 4.32 -11.95
C ALA A 273 9.32 5.21 -11.87
N GLY A 274 10.47 4.64 -11.46
CA GLY A 274 11.76 5.34 -11.50
C GLY A 274 12.15 5.79 -12.91
N LEU A 275 11.96 4.94 -13.92
CA LEU A 275 12.20 5.27 -15.33
C LEU A 275 11.18 6.24 -15.94
N ILE A 276 10.05 6.50 -15.29
CA ILE A 276 9.15 7.59 -15.67
C ILE A 276 9.62 8.89 -15.02
N ILE A 277 9.88 8.85 -13.71
CA ILE A 277 10.11 10.06 -12.91
C ILE A 277 11.50 10.65 -13.17
N PHE A 278 12.58 9.89 -13.02
CA PHE A 278 13.94 10.45 -13.12
C PHE A 278 14.27 11.02 -14.51
N PRO A 279 13.94 10.35 -15.62
CA PRO A 279 14.15 10.93 -16.95
C PRO A 279 13.32 12.18 -17.19
N THR A 280 12.07 12.21 -16.70
CA THR A 280 11.21 13.40 -16.80
C THR A 280 11.78 14.55 -15.98
N THR A 281 12.21 14.31 -14.74
CA THR A 281 12.78 15.37 -13.90
C THR A 281 14.08 15.91 -14.47
N ALA A 282 14.95 15.05 -15.03
CA ALA A 282 16.18 15.49 -15.68
C ALA A 282 15.91 16.34 -16.93
N SER A 283 14.97 15.91 -17.77
CA SER A 283 14.60 16.63 -19.00
C SER A 283 14.13 18.06 -18.76
N PHE A 284 13.41 18.28 -17.66
CA PHE A 284 12.82 19.58 -17.33
C PHE A 284 13.52 20.32 -16.19
N GLY A 285 14.69 19.85 -15.73
CA GLY A 285 15.45 20.48 -14.64
C GLY A 285 14.70 20.54 -13.31
N LEU A 286 13.85 19.54 -13.03
CA LEU A 286 13.04 19.47 -11.81
C LEU A 286 13.81 18.78 -10.69
N GLU A 287 13.66 19.27 -9.46
CA GLU A 287 14.17 18.58 -8.29
C GLU A 287 13.33 17.32 -7.98
N SER A 288 13.95 16.15 -7.99
CA SER A 288 13.30 14.86 -7.73
C SER A 288 13.03 14.59 -6.24
N ASN A 289 13.47 15.48 -5.35
CA ASN A 289 13.36 15.38 -3.90
C ASN A 289 12.18 16.19 -3.30
N ALA A 290 11.17 16.56 -4.09
CA ALA A 290 10.11 17.48 -3.66
C ALA A 290 8.87 16.82 -2.99
N GLY A 291 8.89 15.51 -2.74
CA GLY A 291 7.79 14.80 -2.07
C GLY A 291 6.45 14.89 -2.84
N PRO A 292 5.28 15.03 -2.18
CA PRO A 292 3.99 15.16 -2.87
C PRO A 292 3.93 16.33 -3.88
N SER A 293 4.69 17.40 -3.65
CA SER A 293 4.73 18.56 -4.55
C SER A 293 5.34 18.22 -5.92
N LEU A 294 6.19 17.18 -6.00
CA LEU A 294 6.69 16.66 -7.27
C LEU A 294 5.53 16.27 -8.20
N VAL A 295 4.55 15.54 -7.67
CA VAL A 295 3.44 14.98 -8.46
C VAL A 295 2.41 16.03 -8.86
N PHE A 296 2.07 16.96 -7.98
CA PHE A 296 0.96 17.89 -8.20
C PHE A 296 1.39 19.28 -8.68
N ILE A 297 2.69 19.59 -8.68
CA ILE A 297 3.23 20.87 -9.13
C ILE A 297 4.24 20.68 -10.26
N ALA A 298 5.34 19.96 -9.98
CA ALA A 298 6.46 19.87 -10.90
C ALA A 298 6.15 19.03 -12.15
N LEU A 299 5.50 17.86 -12.01
CA LEU A 299 5.13 17.02 -13.14
C LEU A 299 4.09 17.68 -14.08
N PRO A 300 3.03 18.34 -13.59
CA PRO A 300 2.17 19.17 -14.43
C PRO A 300 2.94 20.21 -15.26
N ALA A 301 3.93 20.88 -14.67
CA ALA A 301 4.79 21.81 -15.38
C ALA A 301 5.56 21.11 -16.52
N ALA A 302 6.17 19.95 -16.23
CA ALA A 302 6.83 19.13 -17.26
C ALA A 302 5.87 18.72 -18.38
N PHE A 303 4.68 18.22 -18.06
CA PHE A 303 3.70 17.82 -19.07
C PHE A 303 3.29 19.00 -19.95
N SER A 304 3.13 20.19 -19.40
CA SER A 304 2.77 21.38 -20.18
C SER A 304 3.80 21.77 -21.25
N ALA A 305 5.07 21.47 -20.99
CA ALA A 305 6.16 21.71 -21.93
C ALA A 305 6.34 20.56 -22.94
N MET A 306 5.60 19.46 -22.80
CA MET A 306 5.62 18.35 -23.76
C MET A 306 4.57 18.52 -24.86
N PRO A 307 4.88 18.14 -26.11
CA PRO A 307 3.85 17.86 -27.11
C PRO A 307 2.84 16.86 -26.58
N PHE A 308 1.54 17.15 -26.78
CA PHE A 308 0.43 16.37 -26.22
C PHE A 308 0.44 16.26 -24.69
N GLY A 309 0.95 17.30 -24.01
CA GLY A 309 1.04 17.38 -22.55
C GLY A 309 -0.23 16.99 -21.80
N ALA A 310 -1.38 17.50 -22.25
CA ALA A 310 -2.68 17.20 -21.65
C ALA A 310 -3.03 15.70 -21.69
N PHE A 311 -2.68 15.01 -22.78
CA PHE A 311 -2.89 13.58 -22.91
C PHE A 311 -1.96 12.79 -21.98
N PHE A 312 -0.65 13.06 -22.01
CA PHE A 312 0.31 12.34 -21.16
C PHE A 312 0.11 12.61 -19.67
N GLY A 313 -0.18 13.85 -19.28
CA GLY A 313 -0.53 14.19 -17.91
C GLY A 313 -1.84 13.54 -17.46
N GLY A 314 -2.86 13.51 -18.33
CA GLY A 314 -4.10 12.77 -18.07
C GLY A 314 -3.85 11.28 -17.83
N LEU A 315 -3.05 10.62 -18.68
CA LEU A 315 -2.67 9.22 -18.49
C LEU A 315 -1.91 8.99 -17.18
N PHE A 316 -1.00 9.90 -16.82
CA PHE A 316 -0.24 9.83 -15.57
C PHE A 316 -1.14 9.92 -14.34
N PHE A 317 -2.09 10.86 -14.31
CA PHE A 317 -3.02 10.97 -13.18
C PHE A 317 -4.05 9.85 -13.15
N VAL A 318 -4.45 9.28 -14.31
CA VAL A 318 -5.25 8.04 -14.33
C VAL A 318 -4.47 6.87 -13.76
N LEU A 319 -3.19 6.72 -14.09
CA LEU A 319 -2.33 5.70 -13.53
C LEU A 319 -2.26 5.83 -12.00
N LEU A 320 -2.03 7.05 -11.51
CA LEU A 320 -2.02 7.34 -10.08
C LEU A 320 -3.37 7.03 -9.42
N ALA A 321 -4.49 7.41 -10.05
CA ALA A 321 -5.82 7.12 -9.53
C ALA A 321 -6.10 5.62 -9.47
N ILE A 322 -5.68 4.85 -10.48
CA ILE A 322 -5.79 3.39 -10.47
C ILE A 322 -5.01 2.82 -9.29
N ALA A 323 -3.73 3.17 -9.15
CA ALA A 323 -2.89 2.70 -8.05
C ALA A 323 -3.48 3.07 -6.67
N ALA A 324 -3.99 4.30 -6.54
CA ALA A 324 -4.61 4.78 -5.31
C ALA A 324 -5.88 3.99 -4.97
N LEU A 325 -6.76 3.75 -5.95
CA LEU A 325 -8.03 3.06 -5.73
C LEU A 325 -7.82 1.57 -5.42
N THR A 326 -6.89 0.89 -6.08
CA THR A 326 -6.59 -0.53 -5.80
C THR A 326 -6.03 -0.71 -4.38
N SER A 327 -5.15 0.18 -3.92
CA SER A 327 -4.68 0.17 -2.53
C SER A 327 -5.80 0.53 -1.55
N SER A 328 -6.65 1.51 -1.85
CA SER A 328 -7.77 1.92 -0.99
C SER A 328 -8.77 0.78 -0.75
N VAL A 329 -9.04 -0.03 -1.78
CA VAL A 329 -9.89 -1.23 -1.67
C VAL A 329 -9.29 -2.25 -0.70
N SER A 330 -7.98 -2.43 -0.77
CA SER A 330 -7.23 -3.34 0.11
C SER A 330 -7.25 -2.88 1.57
N LEU A 331 -7.03 -1.59 1.79
CA LEU A 331 -7.08 -0.96 3.11
C LEU A 331 -8.48 -1.03 3.74
N LEU A 332 -9.55 -0.80 2.97
CA LEU A 332 -10.93 -0.84 3.49
C LEU A 332 -11.39 -2.25 3.86
N GLU A 333 -10.95 -3.29 3.14
CA GLU A 333 -11.36 -4.67 3.40
C GLU A 333 -10.89 -5.18 4.77
N VAL A 334 -9.80 -4.66 5.33
CA VAL A 334 -9.26 -5.08 6.64
C VAL A 334 -10.24 -4.78 7.79
N PRO A 335 -10.62 -3.51 8.07
CA PRO A 335 -11.60 -3.19 9.10
C PRO A 335 -12.99 -3.76 8.81
N VAL A 336 -13.39 -3.84 7.53
CA VAL A 336 -14.66 -4.48 7.13
C VAL A 336 -14.68 -5.96 7.53
N THR A 337 -13.62 -6.70 7.20
CA THR A 337 -13.49 -8.11 7.59
C THR A 337 -13.46 -8.26 9.11
N TYR A 338 -12.80 -7.35 9.82
CA TYR A 338 -12.75 -7.37 11.28
C TYR A 338 -14.14 -7.25 11.92
N VAL A 339 -14.94 -6.26 11.54
CA VAL A 339 -16.28 -6.07 12.15
C VAL A 339 -17.25 -7.18 11.76
N MET A 340 -17.12 -7.75 10.55
CA MET A 340 -17.86 -8.94 10.13
C MET A 340 -17.51 -10.16 11.00
N ASP A 341 -16.22 -10.41 11.23
CA ASP A 341 -15.73 -11.55 12.01
C ASP A 341 -15.99 -11.37 13.53
N ARG A 342 -15.87 -10.14 14.05
CA ARG A 342 -16.00 -9.84 15.48
C ARG A 342 -17.45 -9.68 15.95
N TRP A 343 -18.30 -9.05 15.14
CA TRP A 343 -19.68 -8.69 15.51
C TRP A 343 -20.74 -9.37 14.64
N GLY A 344 -20.35 -10.19 13.65
CA GLY A 344 -21.30 -10.89 12.78
C GLY A 344 -22.10 -9.96 11.87
N TRP A 345 -21.62 -8.74 11.61
CA TRP A 345 -22.32 -7.80 10.75
C TRP A 345 -22.32 -8.28 9.28
N GLY A 346 -23.42 -8.01 8.56
CA GLY A 346 -23.47 -8.24 7.12
C GLY A 346 -22.56 -7.26 6.35
N ARG A 347 -22.01 -7.71 5.21
CA ARG A 347 -21.02 -6.94 4.42
C ARG A 347 -21.47 -5.52 4.07
N GLY A 348 -22.71 -5.35 3.59
CA GLY A 348 -23.23 -4.01 3.22
C GLY A 348 -23.26 -3.04 4.40
N LYS A 349 -23.70 -3.50 5.58
CA LYS A 349 -23.67 -2.71 6.83
C LYS A 349 -22.23 -2.37 7.22
N SER A 350 -21.34 -3.36 7.21
CA SER A 350 -19.92 -3.18 7.56
C SER A 350 -19.23 -2.16 6.67
N VAL A 351 -19.38 -2.28 5.35
CA VAL A 351 -18.80 -1.33 4.39
C VAL A 351 -19.35 0.07 4.60
N THR A 352 -20.67 0.23 4.71
CA THR A 352 -21.30 1.55 4.89
C THR A 352 -20.80 2.24 6.14
N ILE A 353 -20.84 1.56 7.29
CA ILE A 353 -20.42 2.15 8.57
C ILE A 353 -18.93 2.48 8.57
N ILE A 354 -18.08 1.56 8.12
CA ILE A 354 -16.63 1.81 8.10
C ILE A 354 -16.28 2.94 7.12
N SER A 355 -16.90 3.01 5.94
CA SER A 355 -16.67 4.10 4.99
C SER A 355 -17.10 5.46 5.53
N VAL A 356 -18.23 5.54 6.27
CA VAL A 356 -18.63 6.78 6.94
C VAL A 356 -17.62 7.18 8.01
N LEU A 357 -17.15 6.22 8.82
CA LEU A 357 -16.13 6.49 9.84
C LEU A 357 -14.79 6.93 9.23
N VAL A 358 -14.39 6.35 8.09
CA VAL A 358 -13.21 6.78 7.33
C VAL A 358 -13.31 8.25 6.92
N LEU A 359 -14.48 8.69 6.42
CA LEU A 359 -14.71 10.09 6.06
C LEU A 359 -14.67 11.01 7.30
N LEU A 360 -15.32 10.61 8.39
CA LEU A 360 -15.35 11.41 9.62
C LEU A 360 -13.97 11.57 10.26
N ILE A 361 -13.17 10.50 10.33
CA ILE A 361 -11.80 10.54 10.87
C ILE A 361 -10.84 11.23 9.88
N GLY A 362 -11.12 11.17 8.58
CA GLY A 362 -10.33 11.86 7.55
C GLY A 362 -10.62 13.36 7.46
N LEU A 363 -11.75 13.83 8.02
CA LEU A 363 -12.16 15.24 7.94
C LEU A 363 -11.12 16.20 8.56
N PRO A 364 -10.57 15.97 9.76
CA PRO A 364 -9.49 16.81 10.28
C PRO A 364 -8.25 16.83 9.37
N SER A 365 -7.91 15.70 8.72
CA SER A 365 -6.76 15.63 7.80
C SER A 365 -6.95 16.51 6.56
N VAL A 366 -8.11 16.46 5.90
CA VAL A 366 -8.36 17.32 4.72
C VAL A 366 -8.47 18.79 5.10
N LEU A 367 -9.06 19.10 6.26
CA LEU A 367 -9.14 20.47 6.77
C LEU A 367 -7.78 21.06 7.18
N SER A 368 -6.81 20.20 7.49
CA SER A 368 -5.46 20.59 7.90
C SER A 368 -4.59 21.19 6.79
N PHE A 369 -5.02 21.11 5.53
CA PHE A 369 -4.32 21.73 4.39
C PHE A 369 -4.57 23.25 4.25
N GLY A 370 -5.09 23.91 5.28
CA GLY A 370 -5.24 25.37 5.36
C GLY A 370 -6.67 25.88 5.53
N ILE A 371 -7.68 25.00 5.54
CA ILE A 371 -9.08 25.39 5.81
C ILE A 371 -9.25 25.73 7.30
N VAL A 372 -8.65 24.92 8.18
CA VAL A 372 -8.69 25.14 9.64
C VAL A 372 -7.26 25.41 10.15
N PRO A 373 -6.95 26.67 10.51
CA PRO A 373 -5.60 27.06 10.96
C PRO A 373 -5.10 26.22 12.14
N ALA A 374 -5.96 25.91 13.10
CA ALA A 374 -5.61 25.12 14.29
C ALA A 374 -5.12 23.69 13.98
N LEU A 375 -5.46 23.15 12.81
CA LEU A 375 -5.01 21.83 12.37
C LEU A 375 -3.80 21.89 11.43
N SER A 376 -3.45 23.09 10.94
CA SER A 376 -2.43 23.30 9.90
C SER A 376 -1.01 23.32 10.45
N ASP A 377 -0.84 23.65 11.73
CA ASP A 377 0.45 23.53 12.44
C ASP A 377 0.23 23.07 13.88
N MET A 378 0.51 21.80 14.12
CA MET A 378 0.42 21.13 15.42
C MET A 378 1.81 20.71 15.89
N GLY A 379 2.73 21.67 16.00
CA GLY A 379 4.11 21.39 16.43
C GLY A 379 5.03 21.00 15.26
N GLY A 380 4.96 21.75 14.17
CA GLY A 380 5.78 21.58 12.96
C GLY A 380 5.22 20.58 11.96
N LYS A 381 4.00 20.09 12.16
CA LYS A 381 3.27 19.17 11.28
C LYS A 381 1.78 19.49 11.31
N ASN A 382 1.12 19.43 10.16
CA ASN A 382 -0.35 19.48 10.14
C ASN A 382 -0.95 18.14 10.64
N PHE A 383 -2.26 18.09 10.85
CA PHE A 383 -2.92 16.87 11.33
C PHE A 383 -2.76 15.68 10.36
N PHE A 384 -2.76 15.91 9.04
CA PHE A 384 -2.50 14.86 8.04
C PHE A 384 -1.12 14.23 8.24
N ASP A 385 -0.07 15.04 8.39
CA ASP A 385 1.31 14.60 8.54
C ASP A 385 1.54 13.85 9.87
N TRP A 386 0.86 14.25 10.93
CA TRP A 386 0.86 13.51 12.19
C TRP A 386 0.25 12.12 12.05
N LEU A 387 -0.88 12.02 11.37
CA LEU A 387 -1.55 10.74 11.17
C LEU A 387 -0.74 9.81 10.26
N ASP A 388 -0.10 10.34 9.21
CA ASP A 388 0.87 9.59 8.41
C ASP A 388 2.05 9.11 9.27
N PHE A 389 2.66 9.98 10.06
CA PHE A 389 3.79 9.59 10.92
C PHE A 389 3.42 8.48 11.91
N ILE A 390 2.31 8.62 12.63
CA ILE A 390 1.86 7.62 13.61
C ILE A 390 1.62 6.27 12.92
N THR A 391 0.98 6.28 11.76
CA THR A 391 0.67 5.03 11.06
C THR A 391 1.93 4.43 10.41
N SER A 392 2.60 5.18 9.54
CA SER A 392 3.74 4.74 8.74
C SER A 392 5.00 4.42 9.56
N ASN A 393 5.31 5.21 10.60
CA ASN A 393 6.57 5.07 11.36
C ASN A 393 6.41 4.33 12.70
N ILE A 394 5.20 4.15 13.22
CA ILE A 394 4.97 3.49 14.51
C ILE A 394 4.11 2.23 14.33
N LEU A 395 2.89 2.35 13.80
CA LEU A 395 1.97 1.21 13.75
C LEU A 395 2.41 0.12 12.78
N LEU A 396 2.89 0.46 11.57
CA LEU A 396 3.34 -0.54 10.59
C LEU A 396 4.56 -1.34 11.09
N PRO A 397 5.64 -0.71 11.60
CA PRO A 397 6.76 -1.46 12.15
C PRO A 397 6.36 -2.36 13.33
N ILE A 398 5.49 -1.88 14.23
CA ILE A 398 4.96 -2.70 15.33
C ILE A 398 4.15 -3.88 14.78
N GLY A 399 3.32 -3.67 13.76
CA GLY A 399 2.57 -4.73 13.10
C GLY A 399 3.48 -5.82 12.52
N GLY A 400 4.53 -5.41 11.80
CA GLY A 400 5.53 -6.31 11.27
C GLY A 400 6.32 -7.06 12.36
N LEU A 401 6.63 -6.39 13.47
CA LEU A 401 7.25 -7.01 14.65
C LEU A 401 6.34 -8.06 15.29
N ILE A 402 5.05 -7.77 15.46
CA ILE A 402 4.06 -8.72 15.98
C ILE A 402 4.02 -9.99 15.12
N THR A 403 3.93 -9.81 13.79
CA THR A 403 3.95 -10.94 12.83
C THR A 403 5.25 -11.74 12.95
N THR A 404 6.40 -11.05 13.01
CA THR A 404 7.73 -11.66 13.11
C THR A 404 7.87 -12.49 14.39
N LEU A 405 7.52 -11.92 15.55
CA LEU A 405 7.57 -12.61 16.85
C LEU A 405 6.63 -13.81 16.88
N PHE A 406 5.42 -13.65 16.31
CA PHE A 406 4.44 -14.72 16.25
C PHE A 406 4.99 -15.95 15.51
N VAL A 407 5.46 -15.76 14.27
CA VAL A 407 5.99 -16.85 13.43
C VAL A 407 7.26 -17.43 14.03
N GLY A 408 8.15 -16.57 14.53
CA GLY A 408 9.45 -16.97 15.04
C GLY A 408 9.41 -17.79 16.32
N TYR A 409 8.50 -17.46 17.26
CA TYR A 409 8.55 -18.00 18.62
C TYR A 409 7.29 -18.73 19.06
N PHE A 410 6.11 -18.32 18.59
CA PHE A 410 4.84 -18.79 19.15
C PHE A 410 4.10 -19.76 18.22
N TRP A 411 4.39 -19.74 16.92
CA TRP A 411 3.62 -20.50 15.95
C TRP A 411 4.26 -21.83 15.54
N LYS A 412 3.83 -22.90 16.20
CA LYS A 412 4.34 -24.27 15.96
C LYS A 412 4.02 -24.84 14.57
N LYS A 413 3.02 -24.29 13.86
CA LYS A 413 2.57 -24.77 12.54
C LYS A 413 3.17 -23.99 11.37
N ALA A 414 4.14 -23.12 11.63
CA ALA A 414 4.72 -22.26 10.60
C ALA A 414 5.27 -23.03 9.39
N ALA A 415 5.94 -24.17 9.64
CA ALA A 415 6.52 -25.01 8.58
C ALA A 415 5.46 -25.56 7.60
N GLU A 416 4.41 -26.16 8.15
CA GLU A 416 3.30 -26.71 7.38
C GLU A 416 2.54 -25.61 6.64
N ALA A 417 2.25 -24.50 7.33
CA ALA A 417 1.44 -23.41 6.78
C ALA A 417 2.12 -22.66 5.62
N ALA A 418 3.44 -22.48 5.70
CA ALA A 418 4.24 -21.86 4.64
C ALA A 418 4.36 -22.76 3.41
N GLY A 419 4.28 -24.09 3.57
CA GLY A 419 4.38 -25.06 2.48
C GLY A 419 5.76 -25.10 1.82
N LEU A 420 6.82 -24.75 2.56
CA LEU A 420 8.20 -24.74 2.08
C LEU A 420 8.90 -26.08 2.36
N LYS A 421 9.79 -26.52 1.45
CA LYS A 421 10.68 -27.67 1.68
C LYS A 421 11.65 -27.37 2.84
N SER A 422 12.12 -28.40 3.55
CA SER A 422 12.95 -28.27 4.78
C SER A 422 14.13 -27.28 4.69
N GLY A 423 14.86 -27.24 3.57
CA GLY A 423 15.96 -26.27 3.37
C GLY A 423 15.48 -24.82 3.24
N TRP A 424 14.47 -24.59 2.40
CA TRP A 424 13.86 -23.28 2.19
C TRP A 424 13.11 -22.78 3.42
N PHE A 425 12.51 -23.68 4.19
CA PHE A 425 11.88 -23.34 5.47
C PHE A 425 12.90 -22.82 6.49
N ARG A 426 14.06 -23.48 6.63
CA ARG A 426 15.13 -23.02 7.53
C ARG A 426 15.65 -21.65 7.14
N LEU A 427 15.90 -21.44 5.84
CA LEU A 427 16.31 -20.13 5.31
C LEU A 427 15.26 -19.06 5.56
N TRP A 428 13.98 -19.36 5.32
CA TRP A 428 12.87 -18.46 5.57
C TRP A 428 12.74 -18.07 7.05
N LEU A 429 12.77 -19.05 7.95
CA LEU A 429 12.68 -18.79 9.39
C LEU A 429 13.88 -17.98 9.89
N PHE A 430 15.08 -18.27 9.38
CA PHE A 430 16.26 -17.45 9.62
C PHE A 430 16.05 -16.00 9.15
N MET A 431 15.56 -15.77 7.94
CA MET A 431 15.29 -14.42 7.41
C MET A 431 14.20 -13.67 8.19
N VAL A 432 13.22 -14.38 8.74
CA VAL A 432 12.20 -13.80 9.63
C VAL A 432 12.85 -13.38 10.95
N LEU A 433 13.73 -14.20 11.54
CA LEU A 433 14.30 -14.00 12.87
C LEU A 433 15.60 -13.18 12.92
N PHE A 434 16.35 -13.12 11.83
CA PHE A 434 17.62 -12.37 11.70
C PHE A 434 17.48 -10.91 12.16
N ARG A 435 16.26 -10.38 12.04
CA ARG A 435 15.83 -9.02 12.40
C ARG A 435 15.88 -8.71 13.90
N LEU A 436 15.83 -9.73 14.74
CA LEU A 436 15.83 -9.59 16.19
C LEU A 436 17.22 -9.78 16.80
N GLY A 437 18.21 -10.24 16.02
CA GLY A 437 19.51 -10.68 16.56
C GLY A 437 19.38 -11.83 17.57
N MET A 438 18.23 -12.52 17.58
CA MET A 438 17.88 -13.52 18.59
C MET A 438 17.91 -14.94 18.01
N PRO A 439 18.39 -15.93 18.78
CA PRO A 439 18.40 -17.33 18.34
C PRO A 439 16.97 -17.89 18.18
N THR A 440 16.83 -18.83 17.25
CA THR A 440 15.63 -19.63 17.02
C THR A 440 15.24 -20.40 18.28
N ALA A 441 14.07 -20.11 18.86
CA ALA A 441 13.50 -20.90 19.96
C ALA A 441 12.73 -22.15 19.49
N GLN A 442 12.44 -22.25 18.20
CA GLN A 442 11.85 -23.46 17.62
C GLN A 442 12.92 -24.55 17.61
N ARG A 443 12.79 -25.54 18.52
CA ARG A 443 13.56 -26.78 18.45
C ARG A 443 13.21 -27.44 17.12
N ILE A 444 14.22 -27.52 16.25
CA ILE A 444 14.20 -28.20 14.94
C ILE A 444 13.83 -29.66 15.12
#